data_AF-A0A6C0AHA4-F1
#
_entry.id   AF-A0A6C0AHA4-F1
#
_cell.length_a   1.000
_cell.length_b   1.000
_cell.length_c   1.000
_cell.angle_alpha   90.00
_cell.angle_beta   90.00
_cell.angle_gamma   90.00
#
_symmetry.space_group_name_H-M   'P 1'
#
loop_
_entity.id
_entity.type
_entity.pdbx_description
1 polymer ?
#
loop_
_entity_poly.entity_id
_entity_poly.type
_entity_poly.pdbx_seq_one_letter_code
_entity_poly.pdbx_strand_id
1 'polypeptide(L)'
;MYTLADFSRIEKNYRDVLPISIKQCIQSMCKSVGAQPVFTVMVQNKSSLQDAIREINKLTDTNCDVQTPMILEIVSQVDIREFADIFFAMVEKNAFCSKTYATLFHHLLSRWELFTEIFETKYHSYIDTFHKIDSVDPENYDLFCEWKALNDKRRTFTLFLVHATEMQAIPESYYQDTVRLIMERIDVLIDSNDKNSMNEMVENLFLLKPKNHTQITQWTKLKPSDHVGLSYKIIFRLMDILK
;
A
#
# COMPACT_ATOMS: atom_id res chain seq x y z
N MET A 1 31.27 -19.25 30.42
CA MET A 1 31.30 -20.70 30.16
C MET A 1 30.50 -21.34 31.30
N TYR A 2 29.37 -21.97 31.01
CA TYR A 2 28.49 -22.53 32.06
C TYR A 2 29.09 -23.81 32.65
N THR A 3 28.93 -24.01 33.96
CA THR A 3 29.42 -25.19 34.69
C THR A 3 28.30 -26.25 34.86
N LEU A 4 28.67 -27.51 35.13
CA LEU A 4 27.70 -28.60 35.42
C LEU A 4 26.78 -28.29 36.62
N ALA A 5 27.25 -27.49 37.57
CA ALA A 5 26.45 -27.01 38.70
C ALA A 5 25.40 -25.95 38.28
N ASP A 6 25.66 -25.21 37.19
CA ASP A 6 24.69 -24.26 36.63
C ASP A 6 23.52 -25.00 35.97
N PHE A 7 23.77 -26.16 35.34
CA PHE A 7 22.74 -26.98 34.70
C PHE A 7 21.78 -27.68 35.67
N SER A 8 22.25 -28.07 36.86
CA SER A 8 21.41 -28.70 37.88
C SER A 8 20.45 -27.71 38.57
N ARG A 9 20.72 -26.40 38.47
CA ARG A 9 19.77 -25.33 38.85
C ARG A 9 18.75 -25.00 37.76
N ILE A 10 19.08 -25.21 36.49
CA ILE A 10 18.20 -24.95 35.34
C ILE A 10 17.03 -25.95 35.30
N GLU A 11 17.26 -27.21 35.67
CA GLU A 11 16.27 -28.30 35.61
C GLU A 11 15.05 -28.08 36.53
N LYS A 12 15.21 -27.33 37.62
CA LYS A 12 14.15 -27.16 38.64
C LYS A 12 13.19 -26.00 38.40
N ASN A 13 13.56 -24.99 37.59
CA ASN A 13 12.79 -23.73 37.57
C ASN A 13 12.36 -23.20 36.19
N TYR A 14 12.83 -23.73 35.07
CA TYR A 14 12.40 -23.23 33.77
C TYR A 14 12.36 -24.33 32.70
N ARG A 15 11.15 -24.79 32.34
CA ARG A 15 10.93 -25.66 31.17
C ARG A 15 11.23 -24.97 29.82
N ASP A 16 11.61 -23.69 29.80
CA ASP A 16 11.58 -22.85 28.58
C ASP A 16 12.86 -22.05 28.26
N VAL A 17 14.07 -22.51 28.61
CA VAL A 17 15.30 -21.67 28.43
C VAL A 17 16.02 -21.82 27.09
N LEU A 18 15.71 -22.83 26.27
CA LEU A 18 16.38 -22.94 24.97
C LEU A 18 15.71 -22.05 23.91
N PRO A 19 16.45 -21.17 23.20
CA PRO A 19 15.95 -20.45 22.04
C PRO A 19 15.30 -21.40 21.03
N ILE A 20 14.23 -20.97 20.37
CA ILE A 20 13.47 -21.81 19.43
C ILE A 20 14.36 -22.37 18.32
N SER A 21 15.29 -21.57 17.80
CA SER A 21 16.28 -21.99 16.80
C SER A 21 17.18 -23.13 17.29
N ILE A 22 17.60 -23.10 18.56
CA ILE A 22 18.40 -24.17 19.19
C ILE A 22 17.53 -25.43 19.37
N LYS A 23 16.28 -25.27 19.84
CA LYS A 23 15.33 -26.39 19.98
C LYS A 23 15.06 -27.09 18.64
N GLN A 24 14.91 -26.33 17.54
CA GLN A 24 14.73 -26.85 16.18
C GLN A 24 15.98 -27.58 15.65
N CYS A 25 17.18 -27.05 15.94
CA CYS A 25 18.44 -27.69 15.57
C CYS A 25 18.59 -29.06 16.26
N ILE A 26 18.34 -29.10 17.58
CA ILE A 26 18.38 -30.35 18.37
C ILE A 26 17.34 -31.35 17.85
N GLN A 27 16.12 -30.91 17.51
CA GLN A 27 15.09 -31.81 16.97
C GLN A 27 15.49 -32.40 15.60
N SER A 28 16.15 -31.61 14.74
CA SER A 28 16.68 -32.09 13.46
C SER A 28 17.79 -33.12 13.65
N MET A 29 18.68 -32.90 14.63
CA MET A 29 19.72 -33.85 15.02
C MET A 29 19.15 -35.13 15.63
N CYS A 30 18.13 -35.03 16.48
CA CYS A 30 17.47 -36.22 17.05
C CYS A 30 16.86 -37.10 15.95
N LYS A 31 16.19 -36.49 14.95
CA LYS A 31 15.65 -37.21 13.80
C LYS A 31 16.73 -37.94 12.99
N SER A 32 17.90 -37.33 12.78
CA SER A 32 18.97 -37.93 11.98
C SER A 32 19.63 -39.14 12.66
N VAL A 33 19.51 -39.26 14.00
CA VAL A 33 20.05 -40.38 14.78
C VAL A 33 18.97 -41.33 15.32
N GLY A 34 17.71 -41.18 14.89
CA GLY A 34 16.60 -42.02 15.33
C GLY A 34 16.20 -41.83 16.80
N ALA A 35 16.58 -40.72 17.43
CA ALA A 35 16.23 -40.38 18.80
C ALA A 35 14.99 -39.48 18.86
N GLN A 36 14.30 -39.47 20.01
CA GLN A 36 13.19 -38.56 20.30
C GLN A 36 13.64 -37.52 21.34
N PRO A 37 13.48 -36.21 21.06
CA PRO A 37 13.83 -35.17 22.05
C PRO A 37 12.86 -35.19 23.24
N VAL A 38 13.39 -34.95 24.44
CA VAL A 38 12.62 -34.94 25.71
C VAL A 38 11.95 -33.57 25.98
N PHE A 39 11.76 -32.77 24.94
CA PHE A 39 11.09 -31.48 25.01
C PHE A 39 10.13 -31.32 23.83
N THR A 40 8.98 -30.70 24.09
CA THR A 40 8.05 -30.33 23.04
C THR A 40 8.61 -29.10 22.35
N VAL A 41 9.06 -29.24 21.10
CA VAL A 41 9.19 -28.08 20.22
C VAL A 41 7.76 -27.75 19.81
N MET A 42 7.24 -26.59 20.23
CA MET A 42 6.17 -26.00 19.45
C MET A 42 6.77 -25.82 18.06
N VAL A 43 6.37 -26.66 17.11
CA VAL A 43 6.70 -26.45 15.71
C VAL A 43 6.16 -25.04 15.45
N GLN A 44 7.05 -24.05 15.32
CA GLN A 44 6.64 -22.82 14.67
C GLN A 44 6.25 -23.27 13.28
N ASN A 45 4.95 -23.43 13.08
CA ASN A 45 4.40 -23.62 11.76
C ASN A 45 5.00 -22.49 10.93
N LYS A 46 5.59 -22.84 9.79
CA LYS A 46 6.03 -21.85 8.80
C LYS A 46 4.94 -20.80 8.71
N SER A 47 5.30 -19.55 8.97
CA SER A 47 4.31 -18.47 9.01
C SER A 47 3.57 -18.44 7.67
N SER A 48 2.26 -18.22 7.70
CA SER A 48 1.42 -18.19 6.51
C SER A 48 1.21 -16.76 6.01
N LEU A 49 0.79 -16.60 4.75
CA LEU A 49 0.36 -15.28 4.23
C LEU A 49 -0.80 -14.70 5.05
N GLN A 50 -1.66 -15.55 5.61
CA GLN A 50 -2.75 -15.12 6.48
C GLN A 50 -2.25 -14.50 7.80
N ASP A 51 -1.11 -14.96 8.31
CA ASP A 51 -0.48 -14.34 9.47
C ASP A 51 0.00 -12.92 9.13
N ALA A 52 0.60 -12.74 7.95
CA ALA A 52 1.03 -11.42 7.49
C ALA A 52 -0.15 -10.47 7.33
N ILE A 53 -1.24 -10.92 6.69
CA ILE A 53 -2.46 -10.13 6.50
C ILE A 53 -3.07 -9.73 7.84
N ARG A 54 -3.16 -10.67 8.79
CA ARG A 54 -3.68 -10.40 10.15
C ARG A 54 -2.87 -9.31 10.84
N GLU A 55 -1.54 -9.38 10.75
CA GLU A 55 -0.66 -8.39 11.36
C GLU A 55 -0.73 -7.03 10.65
N ILE A 56 -0.87 -6.99 9.31
CA ILE A 56 -1.10 -5.74 8.57
C ILE A 56 -2.44 -5.10 8.94
N ASN A 57 -3.50 -5.88 9.15
CA ASN A 57 -4.80 -5.34 9.55
C ASN A 57 -4.81 -4.71 10.95
N LYS A 58 -3.80 -5.01 11.78
CA LYS A 58 -3.59 -4.34 13.07
C LYS A 58 -2.78 -3.06 12.95
N LEU A 59 -2.18 -2.78 11.79
CA LEU A 59 -1.26 -1.67 11.60
C LEU A 59 -1.99 -0.33 11.70
N THR A 60 -1.56 0.50 12.64
CA THR A 60 -2.00 1.87 12.84
C THR A 60 -0.79 2.82 12.89
N ASP A 61 -1.05 4.12 12.74
CA ASP A 61 0.00 5.14 12.91
C ASP A 61 0.70 5.03 14.27
N THR A 62 -0.01 4.59 15.32
CA THR A 62 0.49 4.54 16.70
C THR A 62 1.22 3.26 17.08
N ASN A 63 1.09 2.18 16.30
CA ASN A 63 1.73 0.90 16.59
C ASN A 63 2.71 0.43 15.50
N CYS A 64 2.96 1.27 14.49
CA CYS A 64 3.78 0.94 13.33
C CYS A 64 5.19 0.45 13.71
N ASP A 65 5.83 1.06 14.71
CA ASP A 65 7.17 0.71 15.17
C ASP A 65 7.27 -0.71 15.75
N VAL A 66 6.19 -1.19 16.36
CA VAL A 66 6.12 -2.53 16.98
C VAL A 66 5.63 -3.56 15.97
N GLN A 67 4.66 -3.19 15.15
CA GLN A 67 3.99 -4.11 14.23
C GLN A 67 4.84 -4.40 12.99
N THR A 68 5.58 -3.42 12.48
CA THR A 68 6.40 -3.56 11.27
C THR A 68 7.46 -4.66 11.40
N PRO A 69 8.30 -4.72 12.46
CA PRO A 69 9.27 -5.81 12.62
C PRO A 69 8.63 -7.20 12.60
N MET A 70 7.45 -7.37 13.22
CA MET A 70 6.72 -8.64 13.23
C MET A 70 6.26 -9.04 11.82
N ILE A 71 5.72 -8.07 11.06
CA ILE A 71 5.32 -8.29 9.67
C ILE A 71 6.53 -8.72 8.84
N LEU A 72 7.66 -8.00 8.94
CA LEU A 72 8.84 -8.31 8.15
C LEU A 72 9.44 -9.70 8.51
N GLU A 73 9.33 -10.13 9.78
CA GLU A 73 9.72 -11.49 10.18
C GLU A 73 8.82 -12.55 9.55
N ILE A 74 7.50 -12.35 9.58
CA ILE A 74 6.53 -13.25 8.93
C ILE A 74 6.79 -13.31 7.41
N VAL A 75 6.98 -12.14 6.78
CA VAL A 75 7.19 -12.01 5.33
C VAL A 75 8.45 -12.75 4.87
N SER A 76 9.48 -12.84 5.72
CA SER A 76 10.70 -13.60 5.43
C SER A 76 10.49 -15.12 5.29
N GLN A 77 9.33 -15.63 5.73
CA GLN A 77 9.00 -17.06 5.75
C GLN A 77 7.97 -17.45 4.68
N VAL A 78 7.43 -16.50 3.91
CA VAL A 78 6.38 -16.74 2.90
C VAL A 78 6.89 -16.49 1.48
N ASP A 79 6.07 -16.78 0.48
CA ASP A 79 6.33 -16.36 -0.88
C ASP A 79 6.20 -14.83 -0.97
N ILE A 80 7.32 -14.18 -1.26
CA ILE A 80 7.42 -12.72 -1.27
C ILE A 80 6.63 -12.09 -2.42
N ARG A 81 6.49 -12.78 -3.56
CA ARG A 81 5.74 -12.28 -4.71
C ARG A 81 4.24 -12.35 -4.43
N GLU A 82 3.78 -13.48 -3.90
CA GLU A 82 2.38 -13.63 -3.49
C GLU A 82 2.01 -12.62 -2.38
N PHE A 83 2.91 -12.41 -1.42
CA PHE A 83 2.73 -11.38 -0.40
C PHE A 83 2.64 -9.97 -0.99
N ALA A 84 3.53 -9.61 -1.92
CA ALA A 84 3.52 -8.30 -2.55
C ALA A 84 2.22 -8.03 -3.33
N ASP A 85 1.69 -9.03 -4.05
CA ASP A 85 0.40 -8.90 -4.73
C ASP A 85 -0.75 -8.69 -3.75
N ILE A 86 -0.76 -9.43 -2.63
CA ILE A 86 -1.74 -9.24 -1.55
C ILE A 86 -1.60 -7.85 -0.93
N PHE A 87 -0.37 -7.40 -0.65
CA PHE A 87 -0.10 -6.09 -0.06
C PHE A 87 -0.66 -4.98 -0.94
N PHE A 88 -0.37 -4.97 -2.25
CA PHE A 88 -0.91 -3.95 -3.15
C PHE A 88 -2.43 -4.05 -3.31
N ALA A 89 -3.02 -5.26 -3.27
CA ALA A 89 -4.46 -5.41 -3.23
C ALA A 89 -5.10 -4.84 -1.94
N MET A 90 -4.38 -4.84 -0.83
CA MET A 90 -4.81 -4.16 0.41
C MET A 90 -4.67 -2.65 0.30
N VAL A 91 -3.58 -2.16 -0.29
CA VAL A 91 -3.37 -0.74 -0.59
C VAL A 91 -4.57 -0.21 -1.36
N GLU A 92 -4.92 -0.82 -2.50
CA GLU A 92 -6.01 -0.38 -3.37
C GLU A 92 -7.42 -0.34 -2.72
N LYS A 93 -7.61 -1.01 -1.58
CA LYS A 93 -8.92 -1.13 -0.92
C LYS A 93 -9.12 -0.19 0.27
N ASN A 94 -8.05 0.41 0.79
CA ASN A 94 -8.13 1.12 2.06
C ASN A 94 -7.33 2.43 2.07
N ALA A 95 -7.97 3.50 1.58
CA ALA A 95 -7.42 4.85 1.60
C ALA A 95 -7.00 5.32 3.01
N PHE A 96 -7.72 4.92 4.06
CA PHE A 96 -7.42 5.35 5.43
C PHE A 96 -6.05 4.87 5.91
N CYS A 97 -5.61 3.68 5.46
CA CYS A 97 -4.32 3.10 5.80
C CYS A 97 -3.18 3.50 4.84
N SER A 98 -3.41 4.41 3.89
CA SER A 98 -2.40 4.73 2.86
C SER A 98 -1.04 5.15 3.45
N LYS A 99 -1.06 5.93 4.54
CA LYS A 99 0.15 6.36 5.24
C LYS A 99 0.87 5.21 5.93
N THR A 100 0.15 4.37 6.69
CA THR A 100 0.75 3.21 7.36
C THR A 100 1.28 2.19 6.36
N TYR A 101 0.58 2.00 5.24
CA TYR A 101 1.03 1.16 4.15
C TYR A 101 2.25 1.73 3.44
N ALA A 102 2.36 3.05 3.25
CA ALA A 102 3.57 3.68 2.72
C ALA A 102 4.78 3.46 3.63
N THR A 103 4.61 3.56 4.96
CA THR A 103 5.68 3.25 5.92
C THR A 103 6.13 1.79 5.79
N LEU A 104 5.19 0.85 5.80
CA LEU A 104 5.52 -0.57 5.65
C LEU A 104 6.20 -0.84 4.31
N PHE A 105 5.73 -0.23 3.22
CA PHE A 105 6.32 -0.34 1.90
C PHE A 105 7.77 0.14 1.86
N HIS A 106 8.09 1.26 2.51
CA HIS A 106 9.47 1.74 2.65
C HIS A 106 10.39 0.68 3.27
N HIS A 107 9.92 0.00 4.33
CA HIS A 107 10.68 -1.09 4.94
C HIS A 107 10.77 -2.34 4.05
N LEU A 108 9.71 -2.68 3.32
CA LEU A 108 9.69 -3.80 2.39
C LEU A 108 10.71 -3.61 1.26
N LEU A 109 10.79 -2.41 0.67
CA LEU A 109 11.77 -2.05 -0.36
C LEU A 109 13.22 -2.24 0.12
N SER A 110 13.51 -1.91 1.37
CA SER A 110 14.87 -2.07 1.93
C SER A 110 15.32 -3.52 2.09
N ARG A 111 14.39 -4.48 2.06
CA ARG A 111 14.67 -5.91 2.28
C ARG A 111 14.49 -6.78 1.04
N TRP A 112 13.58 -6.40 0.15
CA TRP A 112 13.23 -7.20 -1.02
C TRP A 112 13.12 -6.31 -2.26
N GLU A 113 14.15 -6.33 -3.11
CA GLU A 113 14.21 -5.56 -4.38
C GLU A 113 13.00 -5.81 -5.29
N LEU A 114 12.39 -6.99 -5.20
CA LEU A 114 11.17 -7.37 -5.90
C LEU A 114 10.03 -6.35 -5.73
N PHE A 115 9.95 -5.67 -4.59
CA PHE A 115 8.92 -4.66 -4.35
C PHE A 115 9.01 -3.47 -5.30
N THR A 116 10.20 -3.14 -5.80
CA THR A 116 10.39 -2.10 -6.81
C THR A 116 9.75 -2.50 -8.13
N GLU A 117 10.04 -3.72 -8.63
CA GLU A 117 9.49 -4.25 -9.88
C GLU A 117 7.95 -4.34 -9.84
N ILE A 118 7.41 -4.82 -8.71
CA ILE A 118 5.97 -4.95 -8.54
C ILE A 118 5.33 -3.56 -8.44
N PHE A 119 5.94 -2.64 -7.69
CA PHE A 119 5.46 -1.25 -7.63
C PHE A 119 5.39 -0.61 -9.02
N GLU A 120 6.45 -0.73 -9.83
CA GLU A 120 6.47 -0.18 -11.19
C GLU A 120 5.32 -0.74 -12.04
N THR A 121 5.10 -2.06 -11.96
CA THR A 121 3.99 -2.71 -12.66
C THR A 121 2.62 -2.17 -12.21
N LYS A 122 2.41 -2.01 -10.90
CA LYS A 122 1.16 -1.47 -10.35
C LYS A 122 1.00 0.01 -10.70
N TYR A 123 2.07 0.79 -10.66
CA TYR A 123 2.09 2.20 -11.03
C TYR A 123 1.69 2.40 -12.50
N HIS A 124 2.28 1.64 -13.42
CA HIS A 124 1.90 1.72 -14.84
C HIS A 124 0.44 1.32 -15.06
N SER A 125 -0.03 0.25 -14.42
CA SER A 125 -1.44 -0.13 -14.47
C SER A 125 -2.36 0.97 -13.94
N TYR A 126 -1.97 1.62 -12.84
CA TYR A 126 -2.68 2.76 -12.24
C TYR A 126 -2.76 3.95 -13.21
N ILE A 127 -1.63 4.34 -13.82
CA ILE A 127 -1.55 5.42 -14.81
C ILE A 127 -2.45 5.13 -16.01
N ASP A 128 -2.42 3.91 -16.54
CA ASP A 128 -3.25 3.48 -17.67
C ASP A 128 -4.75 3.63 -17.39
N THR A 129 -5.16 3.58 -16.11
CA THR A 129 -6.59 3.74 -15.76
C THR A 129 -7.10 5.16 -16.02
N PHE A 130 -6.24 6.20 -16.06
CA PHE A 130 -6.67 7.59 -16.35
C PHE A 130 -6.95 7.83 -17.83
N HIS A 131 -6.46 6.95 -18.71
CA HIS A 131 -6.80 6.98 -20.13
C HIS A 131 -8.15 6.33 -20.44
N LYS A 132 -8.68 5.51 -19.53
CA LYS A 132 -9.90 4.69 -19.70
C LYS A 132 -11.05 5.13 -18.79
N ILE A 133 -11.09 6.40 -18.40
CA ILE A 133 -12.22 6.88 -17.62
C ILE A 133 -13.34 7.18 -18.58
N ASP A 134 -14.28 6.25 -18.67
CA ASP A 134 -15.53 6.42 -19.41
C ASP A 134 -16.67 6.61 -18.41
N SER A 135 -17.57 7.53 -18.71
CA SER A 135 -18.80 7.70 -17.94
C SER A 135 -19.72 6.50 -18.16
N VAL A 136 -20.11 5.84 -17.08
CA VAL A 136 -21.09 4.74 -17.10
C VAL A 136 -22.47 5.26 -16.70
N ASP A 137 -23.50 4.84 -17.44
CA ASP A 137 -24.90 5.13 -17.11
C ASP A 137 -25.28 4.44 -15.78
N PRO A 138 -25.75 5.19 -14.77
CA PRO A 138 -26.21 4.62 -13.50
C PRO A 138 -27.32 3.58 -13.62
N GLU A 139 -28.07 3.55 -14.74
CA GLU A 139 -29.09 2.53 -14.99
C GLU A 139 -28.48 1.13 -15.18
N ASN A 140 -27.23 1.04 -15.64
CA ASN A 140 -26.48 -0.21 -15.61
C ASN A 140 -25.74 -0.36 -14.29
N TYR A 141 -26.48 -0.84 -13.28
CA TYR A 141 -26.01 -0.93 -11.89
C TYR A 141 -24.66 -1.64 -11.75
N ASP A 142 -24.47 -2.77 -12.42
CA ASP A 142 -23.24 -3.58 -12.31
C ASP A 142 -22.04 -2.80 -12.85
N LEU A 143 -22.15 -2.24 -14.06
CA LEU A 143 -21.08 -1.42 -14.64
C LEU A 143 -20.82 -0.16 -13.82
N PHE A 144 -21.87 0.45 -13.25
CA PHE A 144 -21.73 1.63 -12.41
C PHE A 144 -20.99 1.32 -11.10
N CYS A 145 -21.27 0.16 -10.48
CA CYS A 145 -20.55 -0.33 -9.32
C CYS A 145 -19.07 -0.60 -9.62
N GLU A 146 -18.76 -1.26 -10.75
CA GLU A 146 -17.38 -1.50 -11.19
C GLU A 146 -16.64 -0.18 -11.45
N TRP A 147 -17.27 0.75 -12.15
CA TRP A 147 -16.73 2.08 -12.41
C TRP A 147 -16.44 2.84 -11.10
N LYS A 148 -17.37 2.78 -10.14
CA LYS A 148 -17.19 3.43 -8.84
C LYS A 148 -16.05 2.80 -8.06
N ALA A 149 -15.96 1.47 -8.05
CA ALA A 149 -14.85 0.75 -7.42
C ALA A 149 -13.49 1.13 -8.05
N LEU A 150 -13.42 1.28 -9.37
CA LEU A 150 -12.21 1.70 -10.06
C LEU A 150 -11.79 3.13 -9.71
N ASN A 151 -12.74 4.06 -9.61
CA ASN A 151 -12.48 5.41 -9.11
C ASN A 151 -11.93 5.41 -7.67
N ASP A 152 -12.52 4.59 -6.80
CA ASP A 152 -12.08 4.51 -5.41
C ASP A 152 -10.67 3.90 -5.30
N LYS A 153 -10.34 2.93 -6.16
CA LYS A 153 -8.98 2.40 -6.30
C LYS A 153 -7.99 3.47 -6.76
N ARG A 154 -8.33 4.26 -7.79
CA ARG A 154 -7.48 5.38 -8.25
C ARG A 154 -7.16 6.33 -7.11
N ARG A 155 -8.19 6.87 -6.45
CA ARG A 155 -8.01 7.81 -5.34
C ARG A 155 -7.17 7.23 -4.21
N THR A 156 -7.40 5.96 -3.88
CA THR A 156 -6.64 5.25 -2.85
C THR A 156 -5.17 5.10 -3.23
N PHE A 157 -4.88 4.69 -4.47
CA PHE A 157 -3.51 4.57 -4.95
C PHE A 157 -2.82 5.93 -5.07
N THR A 158 -3.54 6.98 -5.49
CA THR A 158 -3.06 8.37 -5.50
C THR A 158 -2.60 8.81 -4.11
N LEU A 159 -3.39 8.53 -3.07
CA LEU A 159 -3.03 8.88 -1.69
C LEU A 159 -1.83 8.07 -1.18
N PHE A 160 -1.76 6.78 -1.51
CA PHE A 160 -0.58 5.96 -1.24
C PHE A 160 0.67 6.52 -1.93
N LEU A 161 0.57 6.91 -3.21
CA LEU A 161 1.67 7.49 -3.98
C LEU A 161 2.21 8.76 -3.31
N VAL A 162 1.32 9.66 -2.89
CA VAL A 162 1.70 10.89 -2.16
C VAL A 162 2.52 10.54 -0.92
N HIS A 163 2.03 9.65 -0.06
CA HIS A 163 2.74 9.28 1.17
C HIS A 163 4.05 8.53 0.90
N ALA A 164 4.09 7.64 -0.09
CA ALA A 164 5.30 6.94 -0.47
C ALA A 164 6.39 7.90 -0.98
N THR A 165 6.00 8.93 -1.74
CA THR A 165 6.91 9.99 -2.19
C THR A 165 7.37 10.89 -1.04
N GLU A 166 6.47 11.32 -0.15
CA GLU A 166 6.80 12.12 1.04
C GLU A 166 7.82 11.41 1.96
N MET A 167 7.71 10.09 2.06
CA MET A 167 8.63 9.22 2.80
C MET A 167 9.93 8.88 2.05
N GLN A 168 10.10 9.38 0.82
CA GLN A 168 11.22 9.05 -0.06
C GLN A 168 11.36 7.54 -0.32
N ALA A 169 10.25 6.78 -0.20
CA ALA A 169 10.21 5.36 -0.55
C ALA A 169 10.29 5.17 -2.08
N ILE A 170 9.82 6.16 -2.84
CA ILE A 170 9.87 6.18 -4.30
C ILE A 170 10.39 7.54 -4.81
N PRO A 171 10.99 7.58 -6.01
CA PRO A 171 11.38 8.84 -6.64
C PRO A 171 10.23 9.85 -6.79
N GLU A 172 10.53 11.14 -6.59
CA GLU A 172 9.59 12.25 -6.80
C GLU A 172 9.07 12.32 -8.25
N SER A 173 9.78 11.75 -9.23
CA SER A 173 9.35 11.70 -10.63
C SER A 173 8.00 11.01 -10.80
N TYR A 174 7.72 9.92 -10.07
CA TYR A 174 6.43 9.24 -10.12
C TYR A 174 5.26 10.16 -9.73
N TYR A 175 5.45 11.00 -8.71
CA TYR A 175 4.48 12.01 -8.31
C TYR A 175 4.32 13.09 -9.38
N GLN A 176 5.43 13.63 -9.89
CA GLN A 176 5.42 14.69 -10.90
C GLN A 176 4.78 14.26 -12.23
N ASP A 177 5.07 13.05 -12.67
CA ASP A 177 4.50 12.48 -13.88
C ASP A 177 3.00 12.23 -13.73
N THR A 178 2.56 11.81 -12.54
CA THR A 178 1.13 11.66 -12.23
C THR A 178 0.40 13.01 -12.22
N VAL A 179 1.00 14.04 -11.61
CA VAL A 179 0.45 15.41 -11.65
C VAL A 179 0.33 15.90 -13.08
N ARG A 180 1.40 15.76 -13.88
CA ARG A 180 1.41 16.18 -15.28
C ARG A 180 0.31 15.49 -16.09
N LEU A 181 0.21 14.17 -15.99
CA LEU A 181 -0.81 13.38 -16.67
C LEU A 181 -2.21 13.89 -16.33
N ILE A 182 -2.53 14.02 -15.04
CA ILE A 182 -3.88 14.45 -14.62
C ILE A 182 -4.18 15.86 -15.12
N MET A 183 -3.19 16.76 -15.10
CA MET A 183 -3.38 18.12 -15.60
C MET A 183 -3.65 18.14 -17.11
N GLU A 184 -2.89 17.36 -17.89
CA GLU A 184 -3.11 17.21 -19.35
C GLU A 184 -4.50 16.63 -19.63
N ARG A 185 -4.96 15.67 -18.83
CA ARG A 185 -6.32 15.11 -18.96
C ARG A 185 -7.40 16.12 -18.63
N ILE A 186 -7.19 16.99 -17.63
CA ILE A 186 -8.13 18.08 -17.32
C ILE A 186 -8.23 19.04 -18.51
N ASP A 187 -7.11 19.46 -19.10
CA ASP A 187 -7.13 20.37 -20.26
C ASP A 187 -7.97 19.79 -21.42
N VAL A 188 -7.84 18.49 -21.70
CA VAL A 188 -8.66 17.80 -22.72
C VAL A 188 -10.15 17.77 -22.34
N LEU A 189 -10.47 17.66 -21.05
CA LEU A 189 -11.83 17.49 -20.57
C LEU A 189 -12.59 18.81 -20.38
N ILE A 190 -11.92 19.97 -20.35
CA ILE A 190 -12.56 21.29 -20.09
C ILE A 190 -13.71 21.56 -21.06
N ASP A 191 -13.53 21.22 -22.34
CA ASP A 191 -14.52 21.41 -23.40
C ASP A 191 -15.24 20.10 -23.79
N SER A 192 -15.01 19.01 -23.04
CA SER A 192 -15.72 17.74 -23.21
C SER A 192 -16.99 17.73 -22.37
N ASN A 193 -18.07 17.10 -22.86
CA ASN A 193 -19.28 16.93 -22.06
C ASN A 193 -19.15 15.82 -20.97
N ASP A 194 -17.98 15.19 -20.84
CA ASP A 194 -17.72 14.15 -19.85
C ASP A 194 -17.35 14.73 -18.47
N LYS A 195 -18.39 15.22 -17.78
CA LYS A 195 -18.28 15.79 -16.43
C LYS A 195 -17.88 14.77 -15.37
N ASN A 196 -18.17 13.48 -15.58
CA ASN A 196 -17.85 12.43 -14.63
C ASN A 196 -16.35 12.17 -14.61
N SER A 197 -15.74 12.05 -15.79
CA SER A 197 -14.28 11.93 -15.93
C SER A 197 -13.56 13.19 -15.45
N MET A 198 -14.10 14.38 -15.77
CA MET A 198 -13.54 15.65 -15.27
C MET A 198 -13.55 15.68 -13.73
N ASN A 199 -14.68 15.32 -13.11
CA ASN A 199 -14.77 15.26 -11.65
C ASN A 199 -13.74 14.27 -11.09
N GLU A 200 -13.56 13.09 -11.69
CA GLU A 200 -12.55 12.13 -11.24
C GLU A 200 -11.11 12.65 -11.35
N MET A 201 -10.75 13.33 -12.45
CA MET A 201 -9.43 13.94 -12.58
C MET A 201 -9.17 14.95 -11.47
N VAL A 202 -10.13 15.84 -11.23
CA VAL A 202 -10.01 16.93 -10.25
C VAL A 202 -9.96 16.38 -8.82
N GLU A 203 -10.67 15.29 -8.53
CA GLU A 203 -10.57 14.60 -7.24
C GLU A 203 -9.17 14.02 -7.00
N ASN A 204 -8.55 13.40 -8.01
CA ASN A 204 -7.17 12.90 -7.87
C ASN A 204 -6.15 14.04 -7.81
N LEU A 205 -6.33 15.12 -8.58
CA LEU A 205 -5.48 16.31 -8.48
C LEU A 205 -5.54 16.94 -7.09
N PHE A 206 -6.75 16.96 -6.48
CA PHE A 206 -6.94 17.44 -5.12
C PHE A 206 -6.18 16.62 -4.09
N LEU A 207 -6.13 15.29 -4.24
CA LEU A 207 -5.33 14.42 -3.38
C LEU A 207 -3.83 14.65 -3.56
N LEU A 208 -3.37 14.89 -4.80
CA LEU A 208 -1.96 15.14 -5.10
C LEU A 208 -1.44 16.46 -4.53
N LYS A 209 -2.28 17.48 -4.37
CA LYS A 209 -1.89 18.80 -3.87
C LYS A 209 -0.63 19.35 -4.58
N PRO A 210 -0.69 19.50 -5.91
CA PRO A 210 0.48 19.89 -6.71
C PRO A 210 1.08 21.20 -6.24
N LYS A 211 2.41 21.27 -6.06
CA LYS A 211 3.10 22.47 -5.58
C LYS A 211 3.00 23.67 -6.54
N ASN A 212 2.84 23.41 -7.85
CA ASN A 212 2.70 24.45 -8.86
C ASN A 212 1.22 24.70 -9.19
N HIS A 213 0.75 25.90 -8.90
CA HIS A 213 -0.64 26.29 -9.03
C HIS A 213 -0.95 27.13 -10.27
N THR A 214 0.00 27.39 -11.16
CA THR A 214 -0.20 28.33 -12.29
C THR A 214 -1.38 27.95 -13.17
N GLN A 215 -1.44 26.70 -13.64
CA GLN A 215 -2.52 26.21 -14.50
C GLN A 215 -3.85 26.12 -13.74
N ILE A 216 -3.84 25.64 -12.48
CA ILE A 216 -5.03 25.55 -11.63
C ILE A 216 -5.65 26.95 -11.43
N THR A 217 -4.81 27.96 -11.25
CA THR A 217 -5.25 29.37 -11.14
C THR A 217 -5.87 29.89 -12.43
N GLN A 218 -5.47 29.37 -13.59
CA GLN A 218 -6.11 29.72 -14.87
C GLN A 218 -7.47 29.04 -14.98
N TRP A 219 -7.57 27.74 -14.67
CA TRP A 219 -8.83 27.00 -14.73
C TRP A 219 -9.90 27.57 -13.79
N THR A 220 -9.54 28.04 -12.59
CA THR A 220 -10.51 28.64 -11.65
C THR A 220 -11.13 29.95 -12.14
N LYS A 221 -10.54 30.60 -13.15
CA LYS A 221 -11.06 31.83 -13.77
C LYS A 221 -12.00 31.55 -14.94
N LEU A 222 -12.04 30.32 -15.44
CA LEU A 222 -12.91 29.93 -16.54
C LEU A 222 -14.38 29.94 -16.11
N LYS A 223 -15.27 30.28 -17.04
CA LYS A 223 -16.71 30.27 -16.80
C LYS A 223 -17.29 28.93 -17.23
N PRO A 224 -18.03 28.22 -16.35
CA PRO A 224 -18.71 26.97 -16.73
C PRO A 224 -19.73 27.13 -17.87
N SER A 225 -20.24 28.33 -18.14
CA SER A 225 -21.10 28.61 -19.29
C SER A 225 -20.39 28.46 -20.63
N ASP A 226 -19.07 28.67 -20.64
CA ASP A 226 -18.27 28.76 -21.86
C ASP A 226 -17.52 27.44 -22.12
N HIS A 227 -17.44 26.57 -21.10
CA HIS A 227 -16.69 25.32 -21.10
C HIS A 227 -17.53 24.18 -20.53
N VAL A 228 -18.04 23.31 -21.40
CA VAL A 228 -19.10 22.34 -21.06
C VAL A 228 -18.67 21.26 -20.06
N GLY A 229 -17.38 20.96 -19.96
CA GLY A 229 -16.83 20.01 -18.99
C GLY A 229 -16.73 20.57 -17.58
N LEU A 230 -16.80 21.90 -17.44
CA LEU A 230 -16.75 22.57 -16.15
C LEU A 230 -18.13 22.63 -15.50
N SER A 231 -18.11 22.62 -14.17
CA SER A 231 -19.25 22.94 -13.32
C SER A 231 -18.77 23.82 -12.17
N TYR A 232 -19.67 24.54 -11.51
CA TYR A 232 -19.28 25.29 -10.31
C TYR A 232 -18.67 24.39 -9.23
N LYS A 233 -19.14 23.14 -9.09
CA LYS A 233 -18.53 22.14 -8.19
C LYS A 233 -17.06 21.90 -8.52
N ILE A 234 -16.72 21.71 -9.80
CA ILE A 234 -15.35 21.51 -10.27
C ILE A 234 -14.50 22.75 -9.97
N ILE A 235 -15.01 23.95 -10.28
CA ILE A 235 -14.30 25.20 -10.01
C ILE A 235 -14.00 25.37 -8.52
N PHE A 236 -14.98 25.14 -7.64
CA PHE A 236 -14.77 25.20 -6.19
C PHE A 236 -13.74 24.18 -5.71
N ARG A 237 -13.77 22.96 -6.26
CA ARG A 237 -12.80 21.92 -5.94
C ARG A 237 -11.37 22.33 -6.34
N LEU A 238 -11.20 22.92 -7.51
CA LEU A 238 -9.91 23.49 -7.96
C LEU A 238 -9.47 24.65 -7.07
N MET A 239 -10.39 25.51 -6.60
CA MET A 239 -10.09 26.57 -5.63
C MET A 239 -9.65 26.01 -4.27
N ASP A 240 -10.19 24.88 -3.83
CA ASP A 240 -9.77 24.22 -2.59
C ASP A 240 -8.33 23.69 -2.67
N ILE A 241 -7.80 23.40 -3.87
CA ILE A 241 -6.38 23.03 -4.06
C ILE A 241 -5.46 24.23 -3.82
N LEU A 242 -5.94 25.46 -4.08
CA LEU A 242 -5.14 26.68 -3.96
C LEU A 242 -5.00 27.18 -2.50
N LYS A 243 -5.71 26.57 -1.55
CA LYS A 243 -5.70 26.92 -0.12
C LYS A 243 -4.62 26.18 0.63
#